data_AF-A0A7S1LWL0-F1
#
_entry.id   AF-A0A7S1LWL0-F1
#
_cell.length_a   1.000
_cell.length_b   1.000
_cell.length_c   1.000
_cell.angle_alpha   90.00
_cell.angle_beta   90.00
_cell.angle_gamma   90.00
#
_symmetry.space_group_name_H-M   'P 1'
#
loop_
_entity.id
_entity.type
_entity.pdbx_description
1 polymer ?
#
loop_
_entity_poly.entity_id
_entity_poly.type
_entity_poly.pdbx_seq_one_letter_code
_entity_poly.pdbx_strand_id
1 'polypeptide(L)'
;MAQARFGSRPQQALRERVPPPAPQQGQMNRVVAGVAGAGALAGAAYYLSQPGKPKNAAFVFVKPHAVTPQTNKLVRDELAAKGLKITGEGDLTSEVIDQKKLIDQHYYAIASKATILKPSELNVPKDKFEKAFGLSWDDALARGVVFNAMDACQKLGVSADELNGAWAACKKNGKLVKFGGGFYCGLVEMPGKAPVYVFNGFFMSMRSAFTAPGRSIHYYTVEWDEERLSWEDFRGKVLGPTDPKEAPEGSLRGRILQDWKGLGLASEPNVGDNGVHASASPFEALAERMNWLETPCRRDAYCRALVRAGVKEAVIKAWSVDPQVRLEGGKK
;
A
#
# COMPACT_ATOMS: atom_id res chain seq x y z
N MET A 1 56.14 35.20 -16.32
CA MET A 1 56.41 34.13 -15.34
C MET A 1 56.34 34.73 -13.95
N ALA A 2 55.26 34.49 -13.21
CA ALA A 2 55.17 34.84 -11.79
C ALA A 2 54.24 33.81 -11.11
N GLN A 3 54.80 33.09 -10.15
CA GLN A 3 54.17 31.99 -9.42
C GLN A 3 53.10 32.50 -8.46
N ALA A 4 51.93 31.84 -8.48
CA ALA A 4 50.82 32.06 -7.58
C ALA A 4 51.08 31.41 -6.21
N ARG A 5 50.83 32.17 -5.15
CA ARG A 5 50.81 31.70 -3.75
C ARG A 5 49.50 30.94 -3.49
N PHE A 6 49.63 29.75 -2.90
CA PHE A 6 48.53 28.98 -2.34
C PHE A 6 47.95 29.69 -1.10
N GLY A 7 46.67 30.02 -1.15
CA GLY A 7 45.86 30.43 0.00
C GLY A 7 44.87 29.32 0.34
N SER A 8 45.04 28.69 1.49
CA SER A 8 44.14 27.72 2.08
C SER A 8 42.84 28.39 2.53
N ARG A 9 41.70 27.88 2.05
CA ARG A 9 40.36 28.19 2.60
C ARG A 9 39.89 27.02 3.47
N PRO A 10 39.26 27.30 4.63
CA PRO A 10 38.77 26.26 5.54
C PRO A 10 37.53 25.55 4.98
N GLN A 11 37.48 24.23 5.16
CA GLN A 11 36.30 23.41 4.92
C GLN A 11 35.18 23.85 5.87
N GLN A 12 34.18 24.56 5.35
CA GLN A 12 32.88 24.65 6.02
C GLN A 12 32.21 23.28 5.88
N ALA A 13 32.06 22.60 7.01
CA ALA A 13 31.26 21.40 7.15
C ALA A 13 29.84 21.66 6.61
N LEU A 14 29.53 21.06 5.47
CA LEU A 14 28.17 20.89 4.97
C LEU A 14 27.43 20.06 6.02
N ARG A 15 26.63 20.73 6.85
CA ARG A 15 25.61 20.06 7.67
C ARG A 15 24.74 19.25 6.72
N GLU A 16 24.82 17.93 6.84
CA GLU A 16 23.91 16.99 6.20
C GLU A 16 22.49 17.40 6.55
N ARG A 17 21.76 17.94 5.56
CA ARG A 17 20.32 18.09 5.67
C ARG A 17 19.74 16.69 5.58
N VAL A 18 19.33 16.16 6.72
CA VAL A 18 18.49 14.97 6.83
C VAL A 18 17.32 15.13 5.84
N PRO A 19 17.10 14.18 4.91
CA PRO A 19 16.03 14.25 3.94
C PRO A 19 14.66 14.16 4.65
N PRO A 20 13.60 14.81 4.11
CA PRO A 20 12.28 14.74 4.71
C PRO A 20 11.75 13.30 4.68
N PRO A 21 11.01 12.87 5.73
CA PRO A 21 10.42 11.53 5.80
C PRO A 21 9.45 11.28 4.64
N ALA A 22 9.29 10.00 4.29
CA ALA A 22 8.22 9.57 3.39
C ALA A 22 6.87 10.06 3.96
N PRO A 23 5.96 10.59 3.13
CA PRO A 23 4.75 11.21 3.63
C PRO A 23 3.92 10.20 4.43
N GLN A 24 3.66 10.55 5.69
CA GLN A 24 2.70 9.89 6.56
C GLN A 24 1.39 9.66 5.78
N GLN A 25 0.92 8.41 5.73
CA GLN A 25 -0.47 8.10 5.35
C GLN A 25 -1.36 8.56 6.51
N GLY A 26 -1.54 9.88 6.60
CA GLY A 26 -2.20 10.54 7.72
C GLY A 26 -2.78 11.87 7.29
N GLN A 27 -3.54 11.88 6.20
CA GLN A 27 -4.54 12.92 5.95
C GLN A 27 -5.67 12.26 5.16
N MET A 28 -6.61 11.68 5.91
CA MET A 28 -7.96 11.52 5.41
C MET A 28 -8.45 12.91 5.05
N ASN A 29 -8.55 13.20 3.75
CA ASN A 29 -9.36 14.30 3.28
C ASN A 29 -10.75 14.07 3.86
N ARG A 30 -11.16 14.95 4.77
CA ARG A 30 -12.56 15.08 5.19
C ARG A 30 -13.36 15.25 3.90
N VAL A 31 -14.03 14.18 3.48
CA VAL A 31 -15.04 14.27 2.44
C VAL A 31 -16.13 15.14 3.04
N VAL A 32 -16.17 16.39 2.59
CA VAL A 32 -17.29 17.29 2.84
C VAL A 32 -18.51 16.60 2.26
N ALA A 33 -19.49 16.34 3.13
CA ALA A 33 -20.76 15.72 2.78
C ALA A 33 -21.49 16.60 1.75
N GLY A 34 -21.32 16.27 0.47
CA GLY A 34 -22.08 16.81 -0.63
C GLY A 34 -22.98 15.73 -1.22
N VAL A 35 -24.28 15.87 -0.98
CA VAL A 35 -25.42 15.15 -1.62
C VAL A 35 -25.57 13.64 -1.30
N ALA A 36 -24.92 13.11 -0.25
CA ALA A 36 -25.29 11.82 0.36
C ALA A 36 -26.12 11.97 1.66
N GLY A 37 -26.67 13.17 1.90
CA GLY A 37 -27.09 13.62 3.24
C GLY A 37 -28.19 12.79 3.90
N ALA A 38 -29.26 12.42 3.19
CA ALA A 38 -30.39 11.75 3.84
C ALA A 38 -30.21 10.23 3.97
N GLY A 39 -29.73 9.57 2.91
CA GLY A 39 -29.58 8.10 2.88
C GLY A 39 -28.42 7.57 3.72
N ALA A 40 -27.28 8.29 3.76
CA ALA A 40 -26.15 7.90 4.59
C ALA A 40 -26.42 8.12 6.09
N LEU A 41 -27.15 9.21 6.44
CA LEU A 41 -27.57 9.47 7.82
C LEU A 41 -28.67 8.51 8.28
N ALA A 42 -29.65 8.17 7.42
CA ALA A 42 -30.67 7.18 7.75
C ALA A 42 -30.09 5.76 7.87
N GLY A 43 -29.14 5.40 6.99
CA GLY A 43 -28.40 4.14 7.06
C GLY A 43 -27.55 4.03 8.32
N ALA A 44 -26.87 5.10 8.72
CA ALA A 44 -26.10 5.16 9.96
C ALA A 44 -27.00 5.14 11.22
N ALA A 45 -28.12 5.85 11.22
CA ALA A 45 -29.06 5.86 12.34
C ALA A 45 -29.74 4.50 12.55
N TYR A 46 -30.15 3.84 11.46
CA TYR A 46 -30.69 2.47 11.50
C TYR A 46 -29.63 1.43 11.90
N TYR A 47 -28.38 1.63 11.46
CA TYR A 47 -27.23 0.81 11.85
C TYR A 47 -26.92 0.90 13.34
N LEU A 48 -27.04 2.10 13.93
CA LEU A 48 -26.83 2.34 15.36
C LEU A 48 -28.01 1.87 16.23
N SER A 49 -29.20 1.67 15.66
CA SER A 49 -30.41 1.29 16.41
C SER A 49 -30.70 -0.22 16.46
N GLN A 50 -29.88 -1.07 15.83
CA GLN A 50 -30.09 -2.52 15.80
C GLN A 50 -29.41 -3.23 16.99
N PRO A 51 -30.10 -4.18 17.67
CA PRO A 51 -29.45 -5.03 18.67
C PRO A 51 -28.40 -5.93 17.99
N GLY A 52 -27.16 -5.87 18.48
CA GLY A 52 -26.03 -6.60 17.91
C GLY A 52 -25.37 -5.90 16.72
N LYS A 53 -24.88 -4.67 16.91
CA LYS A 53 -24.00 -3.96 15.96
C LYS A 53 -22.95 -4.94 15.42
N PRO A 54 -22.72 -5.03 14.10
CA PRO A 54 -21.68 -5.90 13.59
C PRO A 54 -20.34 -5.43 14.14
N LYS A 55 -19.58 -6.38 14.69
CA LYS A 55 -18.24 -6.13 15.18
C LYS A 55 -17.36 -5.65 14.03
N ASN A 56 -16.37 -4.83 14.37
CA ASN A 56 -15.26 -4.64 13.46
C ASN A 56 -14.59 -5.97 13.20
N ALA A 57 -14.21 -6.19 11.95
CA ALA A 57 -13.46 -7.36 11.54
C ALA A 57 -12.30 -6.92 10.66
N ALA A 58 -11.11 -7.46 10.89
CA ALA A 58 -9.91 -7.22 10.08
C ALA A 58 -9.27 -8.51 9.62
N PHE A 59 -8.58 -8.43 8.49
CA PHE A 59 -7.60 -9.41 8.03
C PHE A 59 -6.22 -8.88 8.40
N VAL A 60 -5.46 -9.71 9.13
CA VAL A 60 -4.10 -9.42 9.60
C VAL A 60 -3.20 -10.51 9.05
N PHE A 61 -1.99 -10.19 8.61
CA PHE A 61 -1.04 -11.24 8.24
C PHE A 61 0.41 -10.85 8.52
N VAL A 62 1.19 -11.84 8.92
CA VAL A 62 2.64 -11.79 8.97
C VAL A 62 3.16 -11.86 7.54
N LYS A 63 3.98 -10.89 7.15
CA LYS A 63 4.55 -10.78 5.80
C LYS A 63 5.61 -11.87 5.57
N PRO A 64 5.88 -12.26 4.32
CA PRO A 64 6.76 -13.40 4.02
C PRO A 64 8.17 -13.33 4.61
N HIS A 65 8.76 -12.14 4.76
CA HIS A 65 10.09 -12.00 5.37
C HIS A 65 10.10 -12.25 6.89
N ALA A 66 8.94 -12.26 7.54
CA ALA A 66 8.78 -12.36 8.98
C ALA A 66 7.98 -13.60 9.42
N VAL A 67 7.58 -14.48 8.49
CA VAL A 67 6.89 -15.73 8.85
C VAL A 67 7.88 -16.65 9.56
N THR A 68 7.78 -16.67 10.88
CA THR A 68 8.49 -17.58 11.78
C THR A 68 7.53 -18.02 12.88
N PRO A 69 7.73 -19.21 13.51
CA PRO A 69 6.89 -19.63 14.63
C PRO A 69 6.84 -18.59 15.76
N GLN A 70 7.95 -17.89 16.01
CA GLN A 70 8.09 -16.86 17.02
C GLN A 70 7.27 -15.61 16.67
N THR A 71 7.36 -15.12 15.43
CA THR A 71 6.60 -13.94 14.99
C THR A 71 5.10 -14.24 14.95
N ASN A 72 4.70 -15.41 14.45
CA ASN A 72 3.29 -15.81 14.43
C ASN A 72 2.74 -15.87 15.86
N LYS A 73 3.48 -16.50 16.80
CA LYS A 73 3.10 -16.52 18.21
C LYS A 73 2.99 -15.11 18.80
N LEU A 74 3.97 -14.23 18.55
CA LEU A 74 3.93 -12.84 19.02
C LEU A 74 2.67 -12.12 18.53
N VAL A 75 2.36 -12.22 17.22
CA VAL A 75 1.20 -11.55 16.64
C VAL A 75 -0.11 -12.09 17.23
N ARG A 76 -0.26 -13.42 17.33
CA ARG A 76 -1.43 -14.05 17.94
C ARG A 76 -1.63 -13.59 19.39
N ASP A 77 -0.58 -13.65 20.19
CA ASP A 77 -0.63 -13.35 21.62
C ASP A 77 -0.94 -11.86 21.86
N GLU A 78 -0.33 -10.96 21.08
CA GLU A 78 -0.59 -9.52 21.20
C GLU A 78 -2.00 -9.15 20.73
N LEU A 79 -2.51 -9.76 19.64
CA LEU A 79 -3.91 -9.55 19.22
C LEU A 79 -4.88 -9.95 20.35
N ALA A 80 -4.67 -11.11 20.96
CA ALA A 80 -5.47 -11.57 22.09
C ALA A 80 -5.33 -10.67 23.33
N ALA A 81 -4.10 -10.25 23.67
CA ALA A 81 -3.82 -9.39 24.82
C ALA A 81 -4.46 -7.99 24.68
N LYS A 82 -4.61 -7.49 23.44
CA LYS A 82 -5.33 -6.24 23.15
C LYS A 82 -6.86 -6.43 23.11
N GLY A 83 -7.36 -7.62 23.42
CA GLY A 83 -8.79 -7.92 23.51
C GLY A 83 -9.48 -8.20 22.17
N LEU A 84 -8.71 -8.44 21.11
CA LEU A 84 -9.28 -8.85 19.82
C LEU A 84 -9.57 -10.36 19.86
N LYS A 85 -10.74 -10.75 19.36
CA LYS A 85 -11.11 -12.16 19.20
C LYS A 85 -10.57 -12.66 17.86
N ILE A 86 -9.70 -13.65 17.88
CA ILE A 86 -9.28 -14.35 16.65
C ILE A 86 -10.41 -15.28 16.20
N THR A 87 -10.85 -15.11 14.96
CA THR A 87 -11.95 -15.88 14.35
C THR A 87 -11.48 -16.88 13.29
N GLY A 88 -10.21 -16.84 12.93
CA GLY A 88 -9.57 -17.75 11.98
C GLY A 88 -8.08 -17.45 11.90
N GLU A 89 -7.30 -18.48 11.61
CA GLU A 89 -5.84 -18.46 11.52
C GLU A 89 -5.42 -19.49 10.48
N GLY A 90 -4.36 -19.22 9.72
CA GLY A 90 -3.85 -20.17 8.75
C GLY A 90 -2.74 -19.60 7.87
N ASP A 91 -2.31 -20.39 6.90
CA ASP A 91 -1.23 -20.05 5.99
C ASP A 91 -1.73 -19.99 4.54
N LEU A 92 -1.15 -19.09 3.75
CA LEU A 92 -1.32 -19.04 2.30
C LEU A 92 0.06 -19.05 1.65
N THR A 93 0.33 -20.06 0.83
CA THR A 93 1.63 -20.25 0.18
C THR A 93 1.79 -19.34 -1.04
N SER A 94 3.03 -19.14 -1.47
CA SER A 94 3.39 -18.41 -2.70
C SER A 94 2.61 -18.87 -3.92
N GLU A 95 2.42 -20.19 -4.06
CA GLU A 95 1.75 -20.79 -5.22
C GLU A 95 0.27 -20.39 -5.26
N VAL A 96 -0.41 -20.43 -4.10
CA VAL A 96 -1.81 -20.00 -3.99
C VAL A 96 -1.93 -18.49 -4.25
N ILE A 97 -1.03 -17.70 -3.65
CA ILE A 97 -1.02 -16.24 -3.82
C ILE A 97 -0.82 -15.87 -5.30
N ASP A 98 0.11 -16.53 -5.99
CA ASP A 98 0.41 -16.28 -7.39
C ASP A 98 -0.72 -16.73 -8.31
N GLN A 99 -1.18 -17.98 -8.16
CA GLN A 99 -2.24 -18.56 -9.00
C GLN A 99 -3.53 -17.74 -8.94
N LYS A 100 -3.92 -17.32 -7.72
CA LYS A 100 -5.15 -16.54 -7.50
C LYS A 100 -4.92 -15.03 -7.60
N LYS A 101 -3.69 -14.58 -7.86
CA LYS A 101 -3.32 -13.15 -7.95
C LYS A 101 -3.71 -12.36 -6.70
N LEU A 102 -3.63 -12.98 -5.52
CA LEU A 102 -4.14 -12.40 -4.27
C LEU A 102 -3.43 -11.10 -3.91
N ILE A 103 -2.11 -11.06 -4.06
CA ILE A 103 -1.33 -9.87 -3.77
C ILE A 103 -1.54 -8.76 -4.81
N ASP A 104 -1.75 -9.13 -6.08
CA ASP A 104 -2.09 -8.19 -7.15
C ASP A 104 -3.44 -7.52 -6.85
N GLN A 105 -4.44 -8.30 -6.45
CA GLN A 105 -5.77 -7.81 -6.10
C GLN A 105 -5.75 -7.00 -4.79
N HIS A 106 -4.95 -7.40 -3.81
CA HIS A 106 -4.76 -6.64 -2.57
C HIS A 106 -4.15 -5.27 -2.83
N TYR A 107 -3.17 -5.18 -3.75
CA TYR A 107 -2.57 -3.92 -4.19
C TYR A 107 -3.08 -3.47 -5.56
N TYR A 108 -4.37 -3.67 -5.87
CA TYR A 108 -4.91 -3.46 -7.21
C TYR A 108 -4.63 -2.08 -7.79
N ALA A 109 -4.72 -1.02 -6.95
CA ALA A 109 -4.41 0.35 -7.37
C ALA A 109 -2.99 0.51 -7.93
N ILE A 110 -2.03 -0.25 -7.40
CA ILE A 110 -0.64 -0.27 -7.86
C ILE A 110 -0.49 -1.23 -9.06
N ALA A 111 -1.00 -2.46 -8.90
CA ALA A 111 -0.87 -3.55 -9.85
C ALA A 111 -1.46 -3.19 -11.22
N SER A 112 -2.69 -2.66 -11.23
CA SER A 112 -3.38 -2.25 -12.46
C SER A 112 -2.53 -1.29 -13.30
N LYS A 113 -1.87 -0.31 -12.68
CA LYS A 113 -1.05 0.69 -13.36
C LYS A 113 0.37 0.20 -13.69
N ALA A 114 0.80 -0.89 -13.06
CA ALA A 114 2.11 -1.50 -13.29
C ALA A 114 2.08 -2.57 -14.38
N THR A 115 0.97 -3.31 -14.53
CA THR A 115 0.94 -4.52 -15.35
C THR A 115 -0.31 -4.72 -16.21
N ILE A 116 -1.39 -3.96 -16.00
CA ILE A 116 -2.67 -4.19 -16.70
C ILE A 116 -2.95 -3.05 -17.69
N LEU A 117 -3.11 -1.84 -17.17
CA LEU A 117 -3.47 -0.65 -17.93
C LEU A 117 -2.28 -0.16 -18.74
N LYS A 118 -2.55 0.23 -19.98
CA LYS A 118 -1.63 0.98 -20.81
C LYS A 118 -1.59 2.44 -20.35
N PRO A 119 -0.49 3.17 -20.59
CA PRO A 119 -0.38 4.58 -20.24
C PRO A 119 -1.56 5.44 -20.74
N SER A 120 -2.05 5.18 -21.95
CA SER A 120 -3.21 5.89 -22.54
C SER A 120 -4.53 5.70 -21.80
N GLU A 121 -4.62 4.68 -20.93
CA GLU A 121 -5.82 4.38 -20.13
C GLU A 121 -5.73 4.99 -18.70
N LEU A 122 -4.61 5.62 -18.37
CA LEU A 122 -4.37 6.22 -17.06
C LEU A 122 -4.87 7.68 -17.01
N ASN A 123 -5.58 8.01 -15.92
CA ASN A 123 -5.99 9.39 -15.63
C ASN A 123 -4.84 10.20 -14.99
N VAL A 124 -3.76 10.40 -15.74
CA VAL A 124 -2.60 11.18 -15.28
C VAL A 124 -2.98 12.65 -15.11
N PRO A 125 -2.72 13.27 -13.93
CA PRO A 125 -2.84 14.73 -13.79
C PRO A 125 -1.77 15.41 -14.64
N LYS A 126 -2.17 15.91 -15.82
CA LYS A 126 -1.26 16.43 -16.86
C LYS A 126 -0.35 17.54 -16.34
N ASP A 127 -0.91 18.45 -15.55
CA ASP A 127 -0.21 19.57 -14.91
C ASP A 127 0.91 19.08 -13.96
N LYS A 128 0.63 18.05 -13.14
CA LYS A 128 1.63 17.48 -12.23
C LYS A 128 2.71 16.74 -12.98
N PHE A 129 2.36 16.02 -14.06
CA PHE A 129 3.34 15.32 -14.89
C PHE A 129 4.29 16.33 -15.55
N GLU A 130 3.73 17.36 -16.20
CA GLU A 130 4.52 18.39 -16.88
C GLU A 130 5.40 19.16 -15.89
N LYS A 131 4.85 19.54 -14.74
CA LYS A 131 5.63 20.21 -13.67
C LYS A 131 6.80 19.34 -13.19
N ALA A 132 6.63 18.02 -13.12
CA ALA A 132 7.66 17.11 -12.63
C ALA A 132 8.76 16.86 -13.67
N PHE A 133 8.41 16.84 -14.96
CA PHE A 133 9.29 16.31 -16.01
C PHE A 133 9.64 17.31 -17.12
N GLY A 134 9.00 18.48 -17.16
CA GLY A 134 9.18 19.48 -18.21
C GLY A 134 8.71 19.00 -19.59
N LEU A 135 7.87 17.97 -19.65
CA LEU A 135 7.30 17.40 -20.86
C LEU A 135 5.78 17.26 -20.67
N SER A 136 5.00 17.74 -21.63
CA SER A 136 3.54 17.58 -21.56
C SER A 136 3.17 16.08 -21.62
N TRP A 137 2.07 15.72 -20.96
CA TRP A 137 1.61 14.33 -20.98
C TRP A 137 1.26 13.85 -22.39
N ASP A 138 0.65 14.72 -23.20
CA ASP A 138 0.24 14.39 -24.56
C ASP A 138 1.46 14.17 -25.47
N ASP A 139 2.52 14.97 -25.31
CA ASP A 139 3.80 14.76 -26.03
C ASP A 139 4.49 13.47 -25.58
N ALA A 140 4.46 13.14 -24.29
CA ALA A 140 5.06 11.92 -23.77
C ALA A 140 4.37 10.66 -24.35
N LEU A 141 3.04 10.70 -24.48
CA LEU A 141 2.25 9.67 -25.15
C LEU A 141 2.56 9.61 -26.65
N ALA A 142 2.53 10.74 -27.35
CA ALA A 142 2.79 10.81 -28.80
C ALA A 142 4.19 10.30 -29.16
N ARG A 143 5.18 10.56 -28.30
CA ARG A 143 6.57 10.08 -28.45
C ARG A 143 6.75 8.60 -28.11
N GLY A 144 5.75 7.94 -27.51
CA GLY A 144 5.84 6.54 -27.11
C GLY A 144 6.93 6.26 -26.07
N VAL A 145 7.15 7.20 -25.14
CA VAL A 145 8.20 7.12 -24.10
C VAL A 145 7.66 6.81 -22.70
N VAL A 146 6.36 6.55 -22.58
CA VAL A 146 5.67 6.21 -21.33
C VAL A 146 5.28 4.74 -21.33
N PHE A 147 5.46 4.05 -20.21
CA PHE A 147 5.21 2.61 -20.07
C PHE A 147 4.67 2.28 -18.68
N ASN A 148 3.84 1.25 -18.58
CA ASN A 148 3.69 0.55 -17.30
C ASN A 148 4.97 -0.26 -17.00
N ALA A 149 5.13 -0.76 -15.78
CA ALA A 149 6.34 -1.47 -15.36
C ALA A 149 6.63 -2.72 -16.22
N MET A 150 5.60 -3.51 -16.54
CA MET A 150 5.75 -4.75 -17.33
C MET A 150 6.21 -4.45 -18.76
N ASP A 151 5.58 -3.48 -19.42
CA ASP A 151 5.96 -3.05 -20.76
C ASP A 151 7.35 -2.38 -20.76
N ALA A 152 7.72 -1.67 -19.68
CA ALA A 152 9.04 -1.09 -19.53
C ALA A 152 10.13 -2.16 -19.46
N CYS A 153 9.91 -3.25 -18.71
CA CYS A 153 10.83 -4.40 -18.70
C CYS A 153 11.03 -4.96 -20.11
N GLN A 154 9.95 -5.14 -20.89
CA GLN A 154 10.04 -5.61 -22.27
C GLN A 154 10.77 -4.61 -23.17
N LYS A 155 10.41 -3.32 -23.10
CA LYS A 155 11.00 -2.24 -23.90
C LYS A 155 12.50 -2.07 -23.65
N LEU A 156 12.90 -2.15 -22.39
CA LEU A 156 14.28 -1.98 -21.98
C LEU A 156 15.06 -3.30 -22.06
N GLY A 157 14.40 -4.45 -22.17
CA GLY A 157 15.04 -5.76 -22.15
C GLY A 157 15.72 -6.04 -20.80
N VAL A 158 15.01 -5.79 -19.71
CA VAL A 158 15.51 -5.94 -18.33
C VAL A 158 14.55 -6.74 -17.47
N SER A 159 15.09 -7.40 -16.46
CA SER A 159 14.33 -8.07 -15.40
C SER A 159 13.59 -7.07 -14.51
N ALA A 160 12.64 -7.58 -13.72
CA ALA A 160 11.94 -6.78 -12.71
C ALA A 160 12.88 -6.17 -11.67
N ASP A 161 13.93 -6.90 -11.27
CA ASP A 161 14.88 -6.45 -10.26
C ASP A 161 15.83 -5.37 -10.80
N GLU A 162 16.25 -5.48 -12.06
CA GLU A 162 17.01 -4.42 -12.73
C GLU A 162 16.17 -3.14 -12.89
N LEU A 163 14.89 -3.27 -13.25
CA LEU A 163 13.98 -2.12 -13.32
C LEU A 163 13.78 -1.50 -11.93
N ASN A 164 13.62 -2.31 -10.88
CA ASN A 164 13.48 -1.84 -9.50
C ASN A 164 14.76 -1.12 -9.01
N GLY A 165 15.94 -1.60 -9.40
CA GLY A 165 17.20 -0.91 -9.16
C GLY A 165 17.25 0.48 -9.81
N ALA A 166 16.86 0.56 -11.08
CA ALA A 166 16.78 1.84 -11.80
C ALA A 166 15.69 2.78 -11.20
N TRP A 167 14.58 2.21 -10.75
CA TRP A 167 13.52 2.93 -10.03
C TRP A 167 14.02 3.53 -8.70
N ALA A 168 14.80 2.76 -7.93
CA ALA A 168 15.40 3.25 -6.69
C ALA A 168 16.36 4.43 -6.94
N ALA A 169 17.16 4.38 -8.01
CA ALA A 169 18.01 5.50 -8.43
C ALA A 169 17.18 6.73 -8.83
N CYS A 170 16.10 6.53 -9.59
CA CYS A 170 15.13 7.58 -9.95
C CYS A 170 14.57 8.27 -8.70
N LYS A 171 14.17 7.52 -7.67
CA LYS A 171 13.69 8.07 -6.40
C LYS A 171 14.78 8.89 -5.69
N LYS A 172 16.01 8.37 -5.60
CA LYS A 172 17.14 9.06 -4.96
C LYS A 172 17.49 10.38 -5.67
N ASN A 173 17.34 10.42 -6.99
CA ASN A 173 17.66 11.58 -7.81
C ASN A 173 16.48 12.58 -7.97
N GLY A 174 15.39 12.40 -7.21
CA GLY A 174 14.23 13.30 -7.27
C GLY A 174 13.44 13.25 -8.57
N LYS A 175 13.61 12.19 -9.38
CA LYS A 175 12.97 12.00 -10.70
C LYS A 175 11.66 11.20 -10.62
N LEU A 176 11.06 11.12 -9.44
CA LEU A 176 9.84 10.36 -9.16
C LEU A 176 8.75 11.31 -8.67
N VAL A 177 7.57 11.23 -9.30
CA VAL A 177 6.38 11.98 -8.90
C VAL A 177 5.29 11.03 -8.39
N LYS A 178 4.61 11.43 -7.31
CA LYS A 178 3.41 10.78 -6.79
C LYS A 178 2.18 11.57 -7.23
N PHE A 179 1.30 10.94 -8.00
CA PHE A 179 0.03 11.54 -8.40
C PHE A 179 -1.07 11.31 -7.35
N GLY A 180 -1.03 10.16 -6.67
CA GLY A 180 -1.99 9.77 -5.65
C GLY A 180 -1.60 8.46 -4.94
N GLY A 181 -2.50 7.91 -4.15
CA GLY A 181 -2.33 6.57 -3.57
C GLY A 181 -2.11 5.54 -4.67
N GLY A 182 -1.03 4.77 -4.59
CA GLY A 182 -0.68 3.73 -5.56
C GLY A 182 -0.38 4.20 -6.98
N PHE A 183 -0.23 5.52 -7.22
CA PHE A 183 -0.06 6.09 -8.56
C PHE A 183 1.22 6.93 -8.62
N TYR A 184 2.29 6.32 -9.11
CA TYR A 184 3.62 6.91 -9.20
C TYR A 184 4.17 6.81 -10.61
N CYS A 185 4.93 7.82 -11.02
CA CYS A 185 5.70 7.81 -12.26
C CYS A 185 7.15 8.20 -11.97
N GLY A 186 8.10 7.48 -12.57
CA GLY A 186 9.52 7.77 -12.48
C GLY A 186 10.13 7.91 -13.87
N LEU A 187 11.05 8.86 -14.04
CA LEU A 187 11.92 8.91 -15.22
C LEU A 187 13.08 7.93 -15.02
N VAL A 188 12.97 6.75 -15.64
CA VAL A 188 13.95 5.68 -15.58
C VAL A 188 15.04 5.92 -16.61
N GLU A 189 16.27 6.00 -16.13
CA GLU A 189 17.48 6.19 -16.93
C GLU A 189 18.42 5.02 -16.68
N MET A 190 18.81 4.33 -17.75
CA MET A 190 19.74 3.20 -17.68
C MET A 190 20.86 3.42 -18.70
N PRO A 191 22.13 3.07 -18.36
CA PRO A 191 23.24 3.19 -19.29
C PRO A 191 22.96 2.53 -20.65
N GLY A 192 23.23 3.25 -21.73
CA GLY A 192 23.02 2.75 -23.10
C GLY A 192 21.56 2.62 -23.55
N LYS A 193 20.60 3.13 -22.77
CA LYS A 193 19.17 3.12 -23.12
C LYS A 193 18.60 4.53 -23.11
N ALA A 194 17.66 4.80 -24.01
CA ALA A 194 16.92 6.06 -23.97
C ALA A 194 16.08 6.15 -22.69
N PRO A 195 16.00 7.31 -22.02
CA PRO A 195 15.16 7.50 -20.84
C PRO A 195 13.68 7.24 -21.14
N VAL A 196 12.98 6.61 -20.20
CA VAL A 196 11.55 6.32 -20.31
C VAL A 196 10.81 6.65 -19.01
N TYR A 197 9.55 7.03 -19.12
CA TYR A 197 8.67 7.27 -17.98
C TYR A 197 7.95 5.97 -17.63
N VAL A 198 8.14 5.49 -16.41
CA VAL A 198 7.61 4.20 -15.96
C VAL A 198 6.61 4.43 -14.85
N PHE A 199 5.46 3.74 -14.92
CA PHE A 199 4.49 3.72 -13.84
C PHE A 199 4.76 2.55 -12.89
N ASN A 200 4.84 2.84 -11.59
CA ASN A 200 4.98 1.86 -10.51
C ASN A 200 6.07 0.78 -10.74
N GLY A 201 7.27 1.19 -11.19
CA GLY A 201 8.37 0.29 -11.57
C GLY A 201 8.87 -0.68 -10.48
N PHE A 202 8.54 -0.41 -9.22
CA PHE A 202 8.86 -1.27 -8.07
C PHE A 202 7.91 -2.47 -7.89
N PHE A 203 6.74 -2.46 -8.54
CA PHE A 203 5.64 -3.37 -8.21
C PHE A 203 6.02 -4.83 -8.41
N MET A 204 6.74 -5.18 -9.48
CA MET A 204 7.06 -6.57 -9.79
C MET A 204 8.00 -7.19 -8.75
N SER A 205 9.01 -6.47 -8.27
CA SER A 205 9.86 -6.94 -7.16
C SER A 205 9.07 -7.02 -5.84
N MET A 206 8.16 -6.07 -5.58
CA MET A 206 7.27 -6.13 -4.41
C MET A 206 6.36 -7.37 -4.46
N ARG A 207 5.79 -7.67 -5.63
CA ARG A 207 4.96 -8.86 -5.88
C ARG A 207 5.77 -10.15 -5.64
N SER A 208 7.00 -10.20 -6.15
CA SER A 208 7.90 -11.35 -6.00
C SER A 208 8.16 -11.74 -4.55
N ALA A 209 8.19 -10.77 -3.62
CA ALA A 209 8.33 -11.06 -2.19
C ALA A 209 7.23 -11.98 -1.63
N PHE A 210 6.06 -12.02 -2.28
CA PHE A 210 4.92 -12.87 -1.91
C PHE A 210 4.76 -14.11 -2.79
N THR A 211 5.21 -14.05 -4.04
CA THR A 211 4.96 -15.09 -5.04
C THR A 211 6.18 -15.94 -5.39
N ALA A 212 7.39 -15.55 -4.95
CA ALA A 212 8.57 -16.38 -5.14
C ALA A 212 8.40 -17.74 -4.44
N PRO A 213 8.90 -18.86 -5.00
CA PRO A 213 8.73 -20.18 -4.41
C PRO A 213 9.21 -20.26 -2.95
N GLY A 214 8.48 -21.03 -2.13
CA GLY A 214 8.80 -21.23 -0.71
C GLY A 214 8.46 -20.06 0.20
N ARG A 215 7.69 -19.08 -0.29
CA ARG A 215 7.17 -17.98 0.54
C ARG A 215 5.76 -18.32 1.03
N SER A 216 5.33 -17.63 2.07
CA SER A 216 3.96 -17.68 2.55
C SER A 216 3.62 -16.42 3.31
N ILE A 217 2.33 -16.22 3.58
CA ILE A 217 1.87 -15.39 4.69
C ILE A 217 1.26 -16.29 5.75
N HIS A 218 1.32 -15.85 7.00
CA HIS A 218 0.53 -16.41 8.08
C HIS A 218 -0.53 -15.40 8.52
N TYR A 219 -1.80 -15.73 8.37
CA TYR A 219 -2.89 -14.79 8.55
C TYR A 219 -3.74 -15.06 9.79
N TYR A 220 -4.42 -14.00 10.23
CA TYR A 220 -5.46 -14.00 11.25
C TYR A 220 -6.66 -13.23 10.73
N THR A 221 -7.86 -13.70 11.05
CA THR A 221 -9.05 -12.86 11.07
C THR A 221 -9.38 -12.51 12.50
N VAL A 222 -9.67 -11.25 12.76
CA VAL A 222 -9.94 -10.75 14.11
C VAL A 222 -11.21 -9.94 14.16
N GLU A 223 -11.92 -10.02 15.28
CA GLU A 223 -13.12 -9.25 15.56
C GLU A 223 -13.01 -8.48 16.89
N TRP A 224 -13.56 -7.28 16.93
CA TRP A 224 -13.66 -6.47 18.15
C TRP A 224 -14.84 -5.49 18.12
N ASP A 225 -15.15 -4.91 19.28
CA ASP A 225 -16.17 -3.88 19.42
C ASP A 225 -15.59 -2.49 19.14
N GLU A 226 -16.20 -1.72 18.24
CA GLU A 226 -15.79 -0.33 17.92
C GLU A 226 -15.80 0.54 19.19
N GLU A 227 -16.71 0.28 20.13
CA GLU A 227 -16.79 1.05 21.39
C GLU A 227 -15.58 0.80 22.31
N ARG A 228 -14.83 -0.29 22.10
CA ARG A 228 -13.63 -0.63 22.88
C ARG A 228 -12.32 -0.26 22.18
N LEU A 229 -12.30 -0.25 20.85
CA LEU A 229 -11.12 0.04 20.05
C LEU A 229 -11.54 0.61 18.71
N SER A 230 -11.20 1.87 18.46
CA SER A 230 -11.45 2.51 17.16
C SER A 230 -10.53 1.94 16.07
N TRP A 231 -10.91 2.11 14.81
CA TRP A 231 -10.02 1.77 13.68
C TRP A 231 -8.70 2.55 13.70
N GLU A 232 -8.74 3.81 14.14
CA GLU A 232 -7.53 4.63 14.28
C GLU A 232 -6.57 4.02 15.29
N ASP A 233 -7.06 3.61 16.46
CA ASP A 233 -6.25 2.99 17.50
C ASP A 233 -5.81 1.57 17.13
N PHE A 234 -6.65 0.80 16.43
CA PHE A 234 -6.25 -0.48 15.85
C PHE A 234 -5.05 -0.30 14.90
N ARG A 235 -5.09 0.71 14.03
CA ARG A 235 -4.01 0.98 13.08
C ARG A 235 -2.77 1.61 13.71
N GLY A 236 -2.96 2.56 14.62
CA GLY A 236 -1.87 3.34 15.20
C GLY A 236 -1.22 2.67 16.41
N LYS A 237 -2.02 2.07 17.31
CA LYS A 237 -1.55 1.57 18.61
C LYS A 237 -1.43 0.05 18.66
N VAL A 238 -2.31 -0.69 17.98
CA VAL A 238 -2.22 -2.16 17.92
C VAL A 238 -1.25 -2.59 16.82
N LEU A 239 -1.49 -2.21 15.58
CA LEU A 239 -0.58 -2.54 14.46
C LEU A 239 0.71 -1.73 14.51
N GLY A 240 0.60 -0.41 14.61
CA GLY A 240 1.71 0.54 14.48
C GLY A 240 1.81 1.16 13.07
N PRO A 241 2.32 2.40 12.94
CA PRO A 241 2.69 3.05 11.67
C PRO A 241 3.49 2.18 10.70
N THR A 242 3.48 2.54 9.41
CA THR A 242 4.15 1.76 8.35
C THR A 242 5.67 1.70 8.52
N ASP A 243 6.30 2.79 8.97
CA ASP A 243 7.70 2.77 9.38
C ASP A 243 7.79 2.22 10.81
N PRO A 244 8.40 1.05 11.03
CA PRO A 244 8.54 0.48 12.37
C PRO A 244 9.29 1.41 13.34
N LYS A 245 10.16 2.32 12.85
CA LYS A 245 10.91 3.27 13.69
C LYS A 245 10.02 4.36 14.29
N GLU A 246 8.87 4.62 13.67
CA GLU A 246 7.85 5.55 14.18
C GLU A 246 6.79 4.82 15.02
N ALA A 247 6.89 3.50 15.15
CA ALA A 247 5.84 2.72 15.79
C ALA A 247 5.94 2.73 17.32
N PRO A 248 4.81 2.84 18.04
CA PRO A 248 4.81 2.68 19.49
C PRO A 248 5.43 1.34 19.88
N GLU A 249 6.26 1.33 20.91
CA GLU A 249 6.98 0.13 21.38
C GLU A 249 6.05 -1.07 21.64
N GLY A 250 4.86 -0.80 22.20
CA GLY A 250 3.85 -1.82 22.50
C GLY A 250 2.92 -2.20 21.33
N SER A 251 3.18 -1.70 20.12
CA SER A 251 2.48 -2.10 18.89
C SER A 251 3.16 -3.32 18.25
N LEU A 252 2.45 -4.05 17.40
CA LEU A 252 2.99 -5.24 16.71
C LEU A 252 4.28 -4.90 15.93
N ARG A 253 4.29 -3.81 15.17
CA ARG A 253 5.49 -3.38 14.41
C ARG A 253 6.62 -2.91 15.33
N GLY A 254 6.30 -2.22 16.42
CA GLY A 254 7.27 -1.82 17.42
C GLY A 254 7.96 -3.03 18.06
N ARG A 255 7.18 -4.02 18.51
CA ARG A 255 7.72 -5.24 19.11
C ARG A 255 8.54 -6.08 18.11
N ILE A 256 8.06 -6.20 16.87
CA ILE A 256 8.82 -6.91 15.82
C ILE A 256 10.15 -6.19 15.56
N LEU A 257 10.17 -4.85 15.51
CA LEU A 257 11.42 -4.09 15.37
C LEU A 257 12.35 -4.27 16.58
N GLN A 258 11.83 -4.33 17.79
CA GLN A 258 12.65 -4.47 19.00
C GLN A 258 13.36 -5.83 19.08
N ASP A 259 12.68 -6.92 18.71
CA ASP A 259 13.19 -8.29 18.88
C ASP A 259 13.36 -9.05 17.55
N TRP A 260 13.56 -8.36 16.42
CA TRP A 260 13.60 -9.00 15.10
C TRP A 260 14.60 -10.17 15.02
N LYS A 261 15.74 -10.07 15.70
CA LYS A 261 16.74 -11.16 15.76
C LYS A 261 16.23 -12.36 16.55
N GLY A 262 15.62 -12.15 17.72
CA GLY A 262 15.03 -13.21 18.53
C GLY A 262 13.82 -13.87 17.87
N LEU A 263 13.10 -13.09 17.06
CA LEU A 263 12.01 -13.56 16.21
C LEU A 263 12.48 -14.30 14.95
N GLY A 264 13.79 -14.31 14.67
CA GLY A 264 14.38 -15.05 13.54
C GLY A 264 14.32 -14.35 12.19
N LEU A 265 14.11 -13.02 12.16
CA LEU A 265 14.15 -12.26 10.90
C LEU A 265 15.60 -12.12 10.42
N ALA A 266 15.79 -12.15 9.10
CA ALA A 266 17.12 -12.04 8.48
C ALA A 266 17.71 -10.63 8.52
N SER A 267 16.88 -9.60 8.68
CA SER A 267 17.28 -8.20 8.67
C SER A 267 16.36 -7.37 9.54
N GLU A 268 16.87 -6.22 9.99
CA GLU A 268 16.07 -5.21 10.69
C GLU A 268 14.86 -4.77 9.83
N PRO A 269 13.64 -4.73 10.42
CA PRO A 269 12.44 -4.26 9.73
C PRO A 269 12.58 -2.85 9.18
N ASN A 270 11.97 -2.61 8.02
CA ASN A 270 11.92 -1.31 7.36
C ASN A 270 10.52 -1.03 6.80
N VAL A 271 10.33 0.09 6.11
CA VAL A 271 9.01 0.50 5.57
C VAL A 271 8.36 -0.56 4.67
N GLY A 272 9.13 -1.28 3.85
CA GLY A 272 8.63 -2.36 3.00
C GLY A 272 8.45 -3.66 3.77
N ASP A 273 9.49 -4.03 4.52
CA ASP A 273 9.56 -5.23 5.34
C ASP A 273 9.30 -4.92 6.82
N ASN A 274 8.09 -4.48 7.13
CA ASN A 274 7.66 -4.06 8.47
C ASN A 274 6.99 -5.18 9.29
N GLY A 275 7.26 -6.44 8.99
CA GLY A 275 6.76 -7.61 9.72
C GLY A 275 5.30 -7.98 9.47
N VAL A 276 4.37 -7.03 9.63
CA VAL A 276 2.93 -7.33 9.70
C VAL A 276 2.07 -6.34 8.93
N HIS A 277 1.01 -6.85 8.33
CA HIS A 277 -0.09 -6.11 7.71
C HIS A 277 -1.38 -6.26 8.52
N ALA A 278 -2.24 -5.23 8.48
CA ALA A 278 -3.64 -5.35 8.88
C ALA A 278 -4.52 -4.43 8.02
N SER A 279 -5.80 -4.77 7.87
CA SER A 279 -6.79 -3.95 7.16
C SER A 279 -6.79 -2.48 7.61
N ALA A 280 -6.98 -1.56 6.67
CA ALA A 280 -6.93 -0.11 6.96
C ALA A 280 -8.27 0.51 7.39
N SER A 281 -9.39 -0.14 7.08
CA SER A 281 -10.75 0.34 7.35
C SER A 281 -11.76 -0.81 7.26
N PRO A 282 -13.04 -0.62 7.66
CA PRO A 282 -14.08 -1.64 7.49
C PRO A 282 -14.22 -2.15 6.06
N PHE A 283 -14.16 -1.24 5.08
CA PHE A 283 -14.36 -1.59 3.67
C PHE A 283 -13.15 -2.32 3.09
N GLU A 284 -11.93 -1.85 3.41
CA GLU A 284 -10.70 -2.54 3.02
C GLU A 284 -10.65 -3.94 3.64
N ALA A 285 -11.08 -4.08 4.90
CA ALA A 285 -11.15 -5.36 5.56
C ALA A 285 -12.13 -6.34 4.90
N LEU A 286 -13.28 -5.83 4.43
CA LEU A 286 -14.20 -6.61 3.61
C LEU A 286 -13.55 -7.06 2.30
N ALA A 287 -12.94 -6.13 1.56
CA ALA A 287 -12.26 -6.43 0.30
C ALA A 287 -11.16 -7.48 0.49
N GLU A 288 -10.38 -7.36 1.57
CA GLU A 288 -9.34 -8.33 1.91
C GLU A 288 -9.90 -9.71 2.24
N ARG A 289 -10.95 -9.82 3.07
CA ARG A 289 -11.56 -11.13 3.36
C ARG A 289 -12.20 -11.77 2.14
N MET A 290 -12.82 -10.97 1.26
CA MET A 290 -13.36 -11.45 -0.01
C MET A 290 -12.24 -11.93 -0.95
N ASN A 291 -11.09 -11.26 -0.96
CA ASN A 291 -9.95 -11.61 -1.79
C ASN A 291 -9.16 -12.80 -1.23
N TRP A 292 -8.57 -12.65 -0.04
CA TRP A 292 -7.63 -13.61 0.55
C TRP A 292 -8.30 -14.91 1.00
N LEU A 293 -9.52 -14.83 1.50
CA LEU A 293 -10.24 -15.98 2.08
C LEU A 293 -11.43 -16.41 1.24
N GLU A 294 -11.62 -15.79 0.06
CA GLU A 294 -12.74 -16.06 -0.86
C GLU A 294 -14.12 -16.01 -0.14
N THR A 295 -14.22 -15.24 0.95
CA THR A 295 -15.44 -15.17 1.75
C THR A 295 -16.51 -14.49 0.90
N PRO A 296 -17.62 -15.17 0.54
CA PRO A 296 -18.63 -14.56 -0.29
C PRO A 296 -19.36 -13.47 0.50
N CYS A 297 -19.78 -12.39 -0.17
CA CYS A 297 -20.47 -11.25 0.46
C CYS A 297 -21.61 -11.68 1.40
N ARG A 298 -22.43 -12.66 0.99
CA ARG A 298 -23.52 -13.20 1.82
C ARG A 298 -23.06 -13.80 3.17
N ARG A 299 -21.81 -14.25 3.28
CA ARG A 299 -21.21 -14.79 4.52
C ARG A 299 -20.47 -13.73 5.34
N ASP A 300 -20.11 -12.59 4.75
CA ASP A 300 -19.48 -11.48 5.48
C ASP A 300 -20.51 -10.56 6.15
N ALA A 301 -20.33 -10.26 7.44
CA ALA A 301 -21.27 -9.46 8.21
C ALA A 301 -21.36 -8.00 7.75
N TYR A 302 -20.23 -7.38 7.41
CA TYR A 302 -20.17 -6.00 6.95
C TYR A 302 -20.74 -5.88 5.53
N CYS A 303 -20.44 -6.84 4.65
CA CYS A 303 -21.04 -6.87 3.31
C CYS A 303 -22.57 -7.00 3.37
N ARG A 304 -23.10 -7.91 4.20
CA ARG A 304 -24.55 -8.02 4.42
C ARG A 304 -25.15 -6.71 4.94
N ALA A 305 -24.45 -5.99 5.82
CA ALA A 305 -24.91 -4.70 6.32
C ALA A 305 -24.99 -3.65 5.19
N LEU A 306 -23.97 -3.55 4.33
CA LEU A 306 -23.98 -2.68 3.15
C LEU A 306 -25.12 -3.01 2.19
N VAL A 307 -25.36 -4.31 1.93
CA VAL A 307 -26.46 -4.76 1.07
C VAL A 307 -27.83 -4.39 1.66
N ARG A 308 -28.02 -4.59 2.98
CA ARG A 308 -29.24 -4.17 3.67
C ARG A 308 -29.45 -2.65 3.64
N ALA A 309 -28.36 -1.88 3.62
CA ALA A 309 -28.40 -0.43 3.46
C ALA A 309 -28.62 0.03 1.99
N GLY A 310 -28.83 -0.91 1.05
CA GLY A 310 -29.16 -0.61 -0.34
C GLY A 310 -27.96 -0.58 -1.29
N VAL A 311 -26.73 -0.86 -0.81
CA VAL A 311 -25.55 -0.94 -1.68
C VAL A 311 -25.52 -2.30 -2.40
N LYS A 312 -25.66 -2.30 -3.72
CA LYS A 312 -25.62 -3.54 -4.51
C LYS A 312 -24.26 -4.23 -4.39
N GLU A 313 -24.24 -5.57 -4.30
CA GLU A 313 -22.99 -6.35 -4.24
C GLU A 313 -22.05 -6.05 -5.44
N ALA A 314 -22.61 -5.80 -6.63
CA ALA A 314 -21.82 -5.41 -7.79
C ALA A 314 -21.06 -4.08 -7.59
N VAL A 315 -21.67 -3.12 -6.87
CA VAL A 315 -21.02 -1.84 -6.52
C VAL A 315 -19.91 -2.06 -5.50
N ILE A 316 -20.14 -2.91 -4.49
CA ILE A 316 -19.11 -3.29 -3.50
C ILE A 316 -17.90 -3.91 -4.20
N LYS A 317 -18.11 -4.84 -5.14
CA LYS A 317 -17.04 -5.45 -5.95
C LYS A 317 -16.32 -4.43 -6.81
N ALA A 318 -17.04 -3.47 -7.40
CA ALA A 318 -16.42 -2.41 -8.19
C ALA A 318 -15.54 -1.49 -7.33
N TRP A 319 -15.95 -1.20 -6.09
CA TRP A 319 -15.18 -0.38 -5.16
C TRP A 319 -13.92 -1.06 -4.63
N SER A 320 -13.86 -2.40 -4.62
CA SER A 320 -12.66 -3.15 -4.20
C SER A 320 -11.51 -3.18 -5.23
N VAL A 321 -11.66 -2.52 -6.39
CA VAL A 321 -10.69 -2.53 -7.50
C VAL A 321 -10.31 -1.12 -7.98
N ASP A 322 -10.12 -0.17 -7.06
CA ASP A 322 -9.68 1.21 -7.38
C ASP A 322 -10.45 1.86 -8.56
N PRO A 323 -11.79 1.94 -8.50
CA PRO A 323 -12.58 2.39 -9.64
C PRO A 323 -12.34 3.87 -9.93
N GLN A 324 -12.34 4.21 -11.22
CA GLN A 324 -12.35 5.60 -11.64
C GLN A 324 -13.75 6.18 -11.43
N VAL A 325 -13.84 7.23 -10.61
CA VAL A 325 -15.11 7.93 -10.33
C VAL A 325 -15.10 9.30 -10.99
N ARG A 326 -16.18 9.63 -11.71
CA ARG A 326 -16.41 10.99 -12.23
C ARG A 326 -16.97 11.85 -11.10
N LEU A 327 -16.32 12.98 -10.84
CA LEU A 327 -16.80 13.97 -9.88
C LEU A 327 -17.65 15.01 -10.60
N GLU A 328 -18.79 15.38 -10.02
CA GLU A 328 -19.54 16.54 -10.45
C GLU A 328 -18.67 17.80 -10.31
N GLY A 329 -18.55 18.60 -11.37
CA GLY A 329 -17.73 19.82 -11.38
C GLY A 329 -16.23 19.62 -11.66
N GLY A 330 -15.76 18.39 -11.90
CA GLY A 330 -14.45 18.13 -12.52
C GLY A 330 -13.20 18.51 -11.72
N LYS A 331 -13.30 18.78 -10.40
CA LYS A 331 -12.14 19.09 -9.55
C LYS A 331 -12.02 18.13 -8.37
N LYS A 332 -10.79 17.66 -8.14
CA LYS A 332 -10.30 17.06 -6.89
C LYS A 332 -9.46 18.08 -6.14
#